data_AF-A0A428V373-F1
#
_entry.id   AF-A0A428V373-F1
#
_cell.length_a   1.000
_cell.length_b   1.000
_cell.length_c   1.000
_cell.angle_alpha   90.00
_cell.angle_beta   90.00
_cell.angle_gamma   90.00
#
_symmetry.space_group_name_H-M   'P 1'
#
loop_
_entity.id
_entity.type
_entity.pdbx_description
1 polymer ?
#
loop_
_entity_poly.entity_id
_entity_poly.type
_entity_poly.pdbx_seq_one_letter_code
_entity_poly.pdbx_strand_id
1 'polypeptide(L)' 'MATPRFTSTQSAPATEMDRVMLEDEALGAATIALHPWGSLGTADDVAKAACFVASDQAVWITGVALPVDGGYMTA' A
#
# COMPACT_ATOMS: atom_id res chain seq x y z
N MET A 1 -22.87 -5.21 23.23
CA MET A 1 -22.88 -4.49 21.94
C MET A 1 -21.53 -4.77 21.29
N ALA A 2 -21.47 -5.75 20.38
CA ALA A 2 -20.21 -6.29 19.86
C ALA A 2 -19.66 -5.37 18.76
N THR A 3 -18.47 -4.82 18.98
CA THR A 3 -17.72 -4.05 17.98
C THR A 3 -17.38 -4.97 16.80
N PRO A 4 -17.59 -4.54 15.54
CA PRO A 4 -17.24 -5.38 14.40
C PRO A 4 -15.72 -5.58 14.37
N ARG A 5 -15.28 -6.83 14.55
CA ARG A 5 -13.90 -7.23 14.28
C ARG A 5 -13.73 -7.26 12.77
N PHE A 6 -12.88 -6.38 12.25
CA PHE A 6 -12.30 -6.52 10.91
C PHE A 6 -11.56 -7.86 10.89
N THR A 7 -12.19 -8.90 10.36
CA THR A 7 -11.54 -10.19 10.17
C THR A 7 -10.57 -10.04 9.00
N SER A 8 -9.28 -10.06 9.32
CA SER A 8 -8.18 -10.12 8.35
C SER A 8 -8.38 -11.35 7.45
N THR A 9 -8.90 -11.12 6.24
CA THR A 9 -8.74 -12.03 5.11
C THR A 9 -7.39 -11.70 4.51
N GLN A 10 -6.50 -12.68 4.54
CA GLN A 10 -5.11 -12.55 4.13
C GLN A 10 -4.98 -12.50 2.59
N SER A 11 -3.93 -11.79 2.15
CA SER A 11 -3.20 -11.92 0.88
C SER A 11 -3.67 -11.08 -0.32
N ALA A 12 -2.75 -10.21 -0.75
CA ALA A 12 -2.75 -9.26 -1.87
C ALA A 12 -3.71 -8.05 -1.76
N PRO A 13 -3.30 -6.85 -2.24
CA PRO A 13 -4.28 -5.87 -2.69
C PRO A 13 -4.96 -6.43 -3.96
N ALA A 14 -5.87 -7.39 -3.81
CA ALA A 14 -6.49 -8.08 -4.94
C ALA A 14 -7.71 -7.34 -5.45
N THR A 15 -7.53 -6.08 -5.86
CA THR A 15 -8.51 -5.49 -6.77
C THR A 15 -8.31 -6.10 -8.16
N GLU A 16 -9.36 -6.17 -8.97
CA GLU A 16 -9.29 -6.71 -10.35
C GLU A 16 -8.14 -6.08 -11.16
N MET A 17 -7.75 -4.85 -10.85
CA MET A 17 -6.67 -4.13 -11.54
C MET A 17 -5.29 -4.78 -11.38
N ASP A 18 -5.00 -5.40 -10.24
CA ASP A 18 -3.65 -5.92 -9.95
C ASP A 18 -3.52 -7.41 -10.28
N ARG A 19 -4.62 -8.09 -10.63
CA ARG A 19 -4.65 -9.53 -10.92
C ARG A 19 -3.73 -9.92 -12.08
N VAL A 20 -3.76 -9.15 -13.17
CA VAL A 20 -2.94 -9.42 -14.36
C VAL A 20 -1.44 -9.31 -14.05
N MET A 21 -1.05 -8.41 -13.15
CA MET A 21 0.35 -8.23 -12.74
C MET A 21 0.86 -9.38 -11.86
N LEU A 22 -0.04 -10.05 -11.13
CA LEU A 22 0.29 -11.17 -10.24
C LEU A 22 0.34 -12.52 -10.99
N GLU A 23 -0.43 -12.65 -12.07
CA GLU A 23 -0.54 -13.89 -12.85
C GLU A 23 0.51 -14.01 -13.96
N ASP A 24 0.97 -12.88 -14.50
CA ASP A 24 2.07 -12.83 -15.48
C ASP A 24 3.38 -12.46 -14.78
N GLU A 25 4.32 -13.41 -14.73
CA GLU A 25 5.60 -13.26 -14.05
C GLU A 25 6.48 -12.15 -14.65
N ALA A 26 6.42 -11.94 -15.97
CA ALA A 26 7.19 -10.89 -16.63
C ALA A 26 6.62 -9.50 -16.32
N LEU A 27 5.29 -9.37 -16.31
CA LEU A 27 4.62 -8.13 -15.90
C LEU A 27 4.83 -7.86 -14.40
N GLY A 28 4.77 -8.88 -13.55
CA GLY A 28 5.05 -8.76 -12.13
C GLY A 28 6.48 -8.27 -11.87
N ALA A 29 7.48 -8.88 -12.52
CA ALA A 29 8.88 -8.46 -12.41
C ALA A 29 9.11 -7.04 -12.92
N ALA A 30 8.50 -6.68 -14.06
CA ALA A 30 8.57 -5.33 -14.61
C ALA A 30 7.94 -4.31 -13.65
N THR A 31 6.81 -4.64 -13.03
CA THR A 31 6.13 -3.77 -12.06
C THR A 31 7.00 -3.58 -10.81
N ILE A 32 7.59 -4.65 -10.27
CA ILE A 32 8.52 -4.57 -9.14
C ILE A 32 9.72 -3.68 -9.46
N ALA A 33 10.27 -3.77 -10.68
CA ALA A 33 11.41 -2.97 -11.10
C ALA A 33 11.12 -1.45 -11.15
N LEU A 34 9.85 -1.05 -11.27
CA LEU A 34 9.45 0.37 -11.20
C LEU A 34 9.49 0.93 -9.77
N HIS A 35 9.60 0.08 -8.75
CA HIS A 35 9.62 0.47 -7.35
C HIS A 35 11.05 0.30 -6.83
N PRO A 36 11.82 1.37 -6.55
CA PRO A 36 13.17 1.27 -5.99
C PRO A 36 13.28 0.42 -4.72
N TRP A 37 12.18 0.27 -3.98
CA TRP A 37 12.07 -0.62 -2.83
C TRP A 37 12.31 -2.11 -3.18
N GLY A 38 12.10 -2.50 -4.43
CA GLY A 38 12.34 -3.86 -4.92
C GLY A 38 11.23 -4.86 -4.58
N SER A 39 10.07 -4.39 -4.11
CA SER A 39 8.88 -5.23 -3.91
C SER A 39 7.59 -4.42 -4.09
N LEU A 40 6.48 -5.12 -4.31
CA LEU A 40 5.15 -4.53 -4.22
C LEU A 40 4.78 -4.25 -2.77
N GLY A 41 4.08 -3.15 -2.54
CA GLY A 41 3.49 -2.82 -1.25
C GLY A 41 2.27 -3.69 -0.92
N THR A 42 1.91 -3.72 0.35
CA THR A 42 0.72 -4.40 0.86
C THR A 42 -0.32 -3.39 1.34
N ALA A 43 -1.56 -3.83 1.51
CA ALA A 43 -2.61 -3.00 2.11
C ALA A 43 -2.22 -2.51 3.52
N ASP A 44 -1.43 -3.29 4.26
CA ASP A 44 -0.93 -2.94 5.59
C ASP A 44 0.02 -1.73 5.57
N ASP A 45 0.78 -1.53 4.50
CA ASP A 45 1.72 -0.40 4.39
C ASP A 45 0.96 0.93 4.29
N VAL A 46 -0.11 0.95 3.48
CA VAL A 46 -1.03 2.10 3.38
C VAL A 46 -1.79 2.31 4.68
N ALA A 47 -2.28 1.22 5.31
CA ALA A 47 -3.02 1.30 6.56
C ALA A 47 -2.16 1.90 7.69
N LYS A 48 -0.88 1.51 7.80
CA LYS A 48 0.05 2.06 8.79
C LYS A 48 0.30 3.56 8.57
N ALA A 49 0.50 3.99 7.32
CA ALA A 49 0.67 5.40 7.00
C ALA A 49 -0.59 6.22 7.32
N ALA A 50 -1.77 5.70 6.98
CA ALA A 50 -3.05 6.33 7.32
C ALA A 50 -3.24 6.45 8.85
N CYS A 51 -2.94 5.38 9.61
CA CYS A 51 -2.97 5.41 11.07
C CYS A 51 -2.01 6.45 11.66
N PHE A 52 -0.82 6.61 11.08
CA PHE A 52 0.13 7.66 11.51
C PHE A 52 -0.45 9.05 11.28
N VAL A 53 -0.92 9.35 10.06
CA VAL A 53 -1.48 10.68 9.71
C VAL A 53 -2.74 10.99 10.53
N ALA A 54 -3.51 9.97 10.91
CA ALA A 54 -4.69 10.12 11.77
C ALA A 54 -4.36 10.24 13.28
N SER A 55 -3.09 10.07 13.67
CA SER A 55 -2.67 10.09 15.08
C SER A 55 -2.25 11.48 15.57
N ASP A 56 -2.19 11.66 16.89
CA ASP A 56 -1.69 12.88 17.54
C ASP A 56 -0.23 13.21 17.16
N GLN A 57 0.54 12.25 16.65
CA GLN A 57 1.92 12.46 16.20
C GLN A 57 2.00 13.31 14.93
N ALA A 58 0.92 13.40 14.17
CA ALA A 58 0.83 14.15 12.91
C ALA A 58 0.12 15.52 13.08
N VAL A 59 -0.02 16.04 14.31
CA VAL A 59 -0.84 17.23 14.62
C VAL A 59 -0.49 18.49 13.81
N TRP A 60 0.74 18.59 13.29
CA TRP A 60 1.19 19.73 12.49
C TRP A 60 1.35 19.43 10.99
N ILE A 61 0.91 18.25 10.54
CA ILE A 61 0.96 17.83 9.14
C ILE A 61 -0.40 18.10 8.50
N THR A 62 -0.44 18.99 7.51
CA THR A 62 -1.67 19.33 6.77
C THR A 62 -1.35 19.75 5.34
N GLY A 63 -2.32 19.59 4.43
CA GLY A 63 -2.23 20.07 3.04
C GLY A 63 -1.22 19.34 2.16
N VAL A 64 -0.74 18.16 2.56
CA VAL A 64 0.27 17.38 1.83
C VAL A 64 -0.28 16.01 1.44
N ALA A 65 0.06 15.56 0.23
CA ALA A 65 -0.11 14.17 -0.17
C ALA A 65 1.15 13.39 0.23
N LEU A 66 0.99 12.38 1.09
CA LEU A 66 2.07 11.50 1.51
C LEU A 66 2.14 10.29 0.58
N PRO A 67 3.16 10.17 -0.30
CA PRO A 67 3.32 8.99 -1.15
C PRO A 67 3.67 7.76 -0.32
N VAL A 68 3.00 6.65 -0.62
CA VAL A 68 3.22 5.32 -0.02
C VAL A 68 3.29 4.29 -1.15
N ASP A 69 4.36 4.37 -1.93
CA ASP A 69 4.46 3.73 -3.26
C ASP A 69 5.82 3.07 -3.51
N GLY A 70 6.62 2.81 -2.48
CA GLY A 70 7.94 2.19 -2.63
C GLY A 70 8.94 3.00 -3.48
N GLY A 71 8.70 4.30 -3.69
CA GLY A 71 9.56 5.20 -4.46
C GLY A 71 9.20 5.29 -5.94
N TYR A 72 8.06 4.72 -6.36
CA TYR A 72 7.61 4.69 -7.76
C TYR A 72 7.58 6.07 -8.42
N MET A 73 7.09 7.11 -7.74
CA MET A 73 7.00 8.46 -8.32
C MET A 73 8.30 9.25 -8.28
N THR A 74 9.36 8.73 -7.65
CA THR A 74 10.60 9.48 -7.39
C THR A 74 11.80 9.00 -8.22
N ALA A 75 11.68 7.85 -8.88
CA ALA A 75 12.72 7.23 -9.69
C ALA A 75 12.68 7.67 -11.17
#